data_AF-A0A495AAC5-F1
#
_entry.id   AF-A0A495AAC5-F1
#
_cell.length_a   1.000
_cell.length_b   1.000
_cell.length_c   1.000
_cell.angle_alpha   90.00
_cell.angle_beta   90.00
_cell.angle_gamma   90.00
#
_symmetry.space_group_name_H-M   'P 1'
#
loop_
_entity.id
_entity.type
_entity.pdbx_description
1 polymer ?
#
loop_
_entity_poly.entity_id
_entity_poly.type
_entity_poly.pdbx_seq_one_letter_code
_entity_poly.pdbx_strand_id
1 'polypeptide(L)'
;MSSAPQSASDTPARSERELVSRVGEWVMSVLRTEPGWDSMLVEFKPQGGRVHLRVVENRGGTVIPGAAGPVKEDSSVLELISELQRSCHVPGRGSWFSAAVTLVAQGWPEPTLHTSASYHFEDMPHTYAQEGPYTGADVLAQLSEFPRTQERTPLWAVELAESAGLTLPYADPAEDESHGDVHPRLRAAAEAYVREPGERALAGALREALAGTVLLDVSGSQLVPAADGQPVGPESHIRVQTVSQPDGRRALAVYTAADEAREMFSRSSQDTERTEPILLRQRASAVLAMVAQDPQYHEIVVDPASEHALRIPREQIEWVARSPHNEPLKQALLDDNMANVLGALFNPDGHLMLGTRDEGENTIPVMVRPEQEGAAPDTLLVFTSAAEVAALDPALTVRSAPSRQILEFALDAGAAAICLNAMAPVATLPTEQLREMLELIGRREEGDAAGQGGTPAQDGSSEQSAASAPGGAGQDDVVGQGSAADRDDRPEDAGH
;
A
#
# COMPACT_ATOMS: atom_id res chain seq x y z
N MET A 1 -33.77 47.15 -23.95
CA MET A 1 -33.81 45.87 -23.22
C MET A 1 -32.67 45.03 -23.79
N SER A 2 -31.54 44.99 -23.07
CA SER A 2 -30.31 44.35 -23.54
C SER A 2 -30.20 43.00 -22.85
N SER A 3 -30.31 41.92 -23.63
CA SER A 3 -30.14 40.56 -23.15
C SER A 3 -28.65 40.31 -22.92
N ALA A 4 -28.30 39.96 -21.69
CA ALA A 4 -26.97 39.49 -21.31
C ALA A 4 -26.68 38.12 -21.95
N PRO A 5 -25.42 37.79 -22.28
CA PRO A 5 -25.06 36.49 -22.80
C PRO A 5 -25.19 35.42 -21.71
N GLN A 6 -25.83 34.30 -22.05
CA GLN A 6 -25.89 33.11 -21.20
C GLN A 6 -24.48 32.58 -20.94
N SER A 7 -24.12 32.51 -19.66
CA SER A 7 -22.90 31.85 -19.19
C SER A 7 -22.90 30.38 -19.59
N ALA A 8 -21.68 29.89 -19.82
CA ALA A 8 -21.33 28.56 -20.27
C ALA A 8 -22.01 27.44 -19.46
N SER A 9 -22.30 26.36 -20.18
CA SER A 9 -22.90 25.10 -19.75
C SER A 9 -22.34 24.55 -18.43
N ASP A 10 -23.21 24.49 -17.42
CA ASP A 10 -23.02 23.91 -16.10
C ASP A 10 -23.17 22.37 -16.17
N THR A 11 -22.23 21.71 -16.87
CA THR A 11 -22.17 20.23 -16.85
C THR A 11 -21.36 19.83 -15.61
N PRO A 12 -21.92 19.05 -14.67
CA PRO A 12 -21.19 18.65 -13.48
C PRO A 12 -19.92 17.88 -13.87
N ALA A 13 -18.82 18.15 -13.16
CA ALA A 13 -17.57 17.43 -13.36
C ALA A 13 -17.81 15.91 -13.20
N ARG A 14 -17.30 15.12 -14.15
CA ARG A 14 -17.47 13.67 -14.13
C ARG A 14 -16.72 13.11 -12.92
N SER A 15 -17.32 12.13 -12.26
CA SER A 15 -16.65 11.41 -11.19
C SER A 15 -15.49 10.57 -11.75
N GLU A 16 -14.47 10.33 -10.94
CA GLU A 16 -13.35 9.44 -11.30
C GLU A 16 -13.83 8.08 -11.82
N ARG A 17 -14.82 7.47 -11.13
CA ARG A 17 -15.42 6.19 -11.55
C ARG A 17 -16.05 6.26 -12.95
N GLU A 18 -16.71 7.36 -13.28
CA GLU A 18 -17.29 7.58 -14.61
C GLU A 18 -16.19 7.72 -15.67
N LEU A 19 -15.12 8.45 -15.37
CA LEU A 19 -13.97 8.62 -16.27
C LEU A 19 -13.27 7.29 -16.55
N VAL A 20 -12.98 6.50 -15.52
CA VAL A 20 -12.35 5.17 -15.64
C VAL A 20 -13.23 4.22 -16.45
N SER A 21 -14.54 4.22 -16.20
CA SER A 21 -15.50 3.40 -16.97
C SER A 21 -15.50 3.77 -18.45
N ARG A 22 -15.53 5.08 -18.79
CA ARG A 22 -15.47 5.55 -20.18
C ARG A 22 -14.13 5.27 -20.86
N VAL A 23 -13.01 5.33 -20.13
CA VAL A 23 -11.70 4.90 -20.64
C VAL A 23 -11.73 3.41 -20.98
N GLY A 24 -12.30 2.58 -20.10
CA GLY A 24 -12.50 1.15 -20.38
C GLY A 24 -13.38 0.88 -21.61
N GLU A 25 -14.51 1.58 -21.75
CA GLU A 25 -15.36 1.49 -22.95
C GLU A 25 -14.60 1.91 -24.23
N TRP A 26 -13.77 2.95 -24.14
CA TRP A 26 -12.95 3.38 -25.27
C TRP A 26 -11.93 2.29 -25.65
N VAL A 27 -11.24 1.71 -24.67
CA VAL A 27 -10.27 0.62 -24.88
C VAL A 27 -10.92 -0.50 -25.70
N MET A 28 -12.14 -0.90 -25.33
CA MET A 28 -12.90 -1.93 -26.04
C MET A 28 -13.30 -1.54 -27.46
N SER A 29 -13.61 -0.26 -27.67
CA SER A 29 -14.02 0.23 -29.00
C SER A 29 -12.86 0.28 -29.99
N VAL A 30 -11.63 0.53 -29.50
CA VAL A 30 -10.44 0.77 -30.33
C VAL A 30 -9.61 -0.49 -30.50
N LEU A 31 -9.44 -1.26 -29.43
CA LEU A 31 -8.69 -2.50 -29.50
C LEU A 31 -9.57 -3.57 -30.15
N ARG A 32 -9.20 -3.97 -31.37
CA ARG A 32 -9.81 -5.10 -32.07
C ARG A 32 -9.29 -6.42 -31.52
N THR A 33 -9.40 -6.61 -30.20
CA THR A 33 -9.02 -7.88 -29.58
C THR A 33 -10.02 -8.95 -29.95
N GLU A 34 -9.50 -10.15 -30.24
CA GLU A 34 -10.39 -11.29 -30.44
C GLU A 34 -11.09 -11.60 -29.11
N PRO A 35 -12.39 -11.91 -29.13
CA PRO A 35 -13.11 -12.43 -27.97
C PRO A 35 -12.36 -13.55 -27.24
N GLY A 36 -12.44 -13.56 -25.91
CA GLY A 36 -11.93 -14.67 -25.07
C GLY A 36 -10.74 -14.36 -24.17
N TRP A 37 -10.40 -13.08 -23.92
CA TRP A 37 -9.44 -12.70 -22.86
C TRP A 37 -10.15 -12.51 -21.51
N ASP A 38 -9.43 -12.73 -20.41
CA ASP A 38 -9.95 -12.69 -19.03
C ASP A 38 -9.77 -11.31 -18.41
N SER A 39 -8.60 -10.71 -18.59
CA SER A 39 -8.31 -9.35 -18.16
C SER A 39 -7.37 -8.63 -19.11
N MET A 40 -7.41 -7.30 -19.04
CA MET A 40 -6.56 -6.42 -19.81
C MET A 40 -6.10 -5.28 -18.93
N LEU A 41 -4.78 -5.12 -18.80
CA LEU A 41 -4.16 -3.97 -18.17
C LEU A 41 -3.79 -2.98 -19.26
N VAL A 42 -4.30 -1.76 -19.16
CA VAL A 42 -3.97 -0.66 -20.06
C VAL A 42 -3.28 0.43 -19.27
N GLU A 43 -1.99 0.56 -19.47
CA GLU A 43 -1.17 1.58 -18.85
C GLU A 43 -1.13 2.83 -19.74
N PHE A 44 -1.23 4.00 -19.13
CA PHE A 44 -1.16 5.30 -19.78
C PHE A 44 -0.05 6.14 -19.14
N LYS A 45 0.73 6.83 -19.97
CA LYS A 45 1.69 7.84 -19.52
C LYS A 45 1.75 9.04 -20.47
N PRO A 46 1.69 10.29 -19.99
CA PRO A 46 2.04 11.46 -20.77
C PRO A 46 3.56 11.55 -20.94
N GLN A 47 4.05 11.59 -22.17
CA GLN A 47 5.47 11.72 -22.53
C GLN A 47 5.61 12.38 -23.90
N GLY A 48 6.56 13.30 -24.07
CA GLY A 48 6.86 13.95 -25.34
C GLY A 48 5.68 14.73 -25.94
N GLY A 49 4.80 15.27 -25.10
CA GLY A 49 3.57 15.97 -25.53
C GLY A 49 2.47 15.05 -26.07
N ARG A 50 2.59 13.73 -25.85
CA ARG A 50 1.59 12.72 -26.25
C ARG A 50 1.25 11.82 -25.07
N VAL A 51 0.08 11.18 -25.14
CA VAL A 51 -0.24 10.07 -24.23
C VAL A 51 0.20 8.78 -24.90
N HIS A 52 1.05 8.02 -24.23
CA HIS A 52 1.47 6.69 -24.62
C HIS A 52 0.61 5.68 -23.88
N LEU A 53 0.26 4.60 -24.58
CA LEU A 53 -0.46 3.47 -24.01
C LEU A 53 0.36 2.19 -24.13
N ARG A 54 0.16 1.28 -23.19
CA ARG A 54 0.59 -0.11 -23.29
C ARG A 54 -0.54 -1.02 -22.84
N VAL A 55 -0.84 -2.01 -23.65
CA VAL A 55 -1.83 -3.04 -23.36
C VAL A 55 -1.11 -4.32 -22.99
N VAL A 56 -1.58 -4.96 -21.93
CA VAL A 56 -1.20 -6.31 -21.55
C VAL A 56 -2.49 -7.10 -21.40
N GLU A 57 -2.64 -8.15 -22.20
CA GLU A 57 -3.80 -9.03 -22.16
C GLU A 57 -3.47 -10.26 -21.33
N ASN A 58 -4.44 -10.77 -20.58
CA ASN A 58 -4.40 -12.07 -19.97
C ASN A 58 -5.47 -12.94 -20.63
N ARG A 59 -5.06 -14.05 -21.25
CA ARG A 59 -5.96 -15.02 -21.90
C ARG A 59 -5.63 -16.42 -21.39
N GLY A 60 -6.55 -17.01 -20.65
CA GLY A 60 -6.38 -18.33 -20.04
C GLY A 60 -5.13 -18.41 -19.15
N GLY A 61 -4.84 -17.37 -18.37
CA GLY A 61 -3.65 -17.29 -17.52
C GLY A 61 -2.36 -16.88 -18.25
N THR A 62 -2.36 -16.85 -19.58
CA THR A 62 -1.20 -16.42 -20.36
C THR A 62 -1.18 -14.90 -20.54
N VAL A 63 -0.11 -14.26 -20.08
CA VAL A 63 0.15 -12.83 -20.30
C VAL A 63 0.67 -12.60 -21.73
N ILE A 64 -0.13 -11.92 -22.54
CA ILE A 64 0.16 -11.60 -23.94
C ILE A 64 0.39 -10.10 -24.05
N PRO A 65 1.60 -9.66 -24.46
CA PRO A 65 1.84 -8.25 -24.76
C PRO A 65 0.91 -7.79 -25.89
N GLY A 66 0.13 -6.75 -25.63
CA GLY A 66 -0.78 -6.14 -26.60
C GLY A 66 -0.14 -4.96 -27.34
N ALA A 67 -0.99 -4.02 -27.76
CA ALA A 67 -0.55 -2.80 -28.42
C ALA A 67 0.25 -1.90 -27.46
N ALA A 68 1.35 -1.33 -27.95
CA ALA A 68 2.12 -0.31 -27.23
C ALA A 68 2.52 0.81 -28.18
N GLY A 69 2.36 2.06 -27.76
CA GLY A 69 2.70 3.23 -28.58
C GLY A 69 1.87 4.47 -28.25
N PRO A 70 2.05 5.56 -29.03
CA PRO A 70 1.29 6.78 -28.82
C PRO A 70 -0.19 6.58 -29.18
N VAL A 71 -1.08 7.10 -28.34
CA VAL A 71 -2.49 7.29 -28.66
C VAL A 71 -2.59 8.28 -29.83
N LYS A 72 -3.50 8.03 -30.79
CA LYS A 72 -3.72 8.94 -31.92
C LYS A 72 -4.20 10.30 -31.44
N GLU A 73 -3.71 11.37 -32.07
CA GLU A 73 -3.99 12.76 -31.67
C GLU A 73 -5.47 13.16 -31.72
N ASP A 74 -6.27 12.48 -32.55
CA ASP A 74 -7.71 12.69 -32.68
C ASP A 74 -8.56 11.73 -31.82
N SER A 75 -7.93 10.93 -30.95
CA SER A 75 -8.62 9.96 -30.12
C SER A 75 -9.42 10.64 -29.00
N SER A 76 -10.69 10.24 -28.86
CA SER A 76 -11.59 10.74 -27.81
C SER A 76 -11.12 10.43 -26.38
N VAL A 77 -10.23 9.44 -26.19
CA VAL A 77 -9.69 9.10 -24.87
C VAL A 77 -8.74 10.15 -24.33
N LEU A 78 -8.12 10.98 -25.19
CA LEU A 78 -7.14 11.97 -24.74
C LEU A 78 -7.77 12.96 -23.75
N GLU A 79 -8.99 13.42 -24.06
CA GLU A 79 -9.75 14.30 -23.16
C GLU A 79 -10.12 13.58 -21.86
N LEU A 80 -10.52 12.31 -21.93
CA LEU A 80 -10.83 11.50 -20.73
C LEU A 80 -9.61 11.30 -19.82
N ILE A 81 -8.44 11.02 -20.40
CA ILE A 81 -7.19 10.84 -19.64
C ILE A 81 -6.75 12.18 -19.02
N SER A 82 -6.86 13.29 -19.75
CA SER A 82 -6.58 14.61 -19.19
C SER A 82 -7.57 15.00 -18.09
N GLU A 83 -8.86 14.73 -18.25
CA GLU A 83 -9.87 14.93 -17.19
C GLU A 83 -9.57 14.05 -15.96
N LEU A 84 -9.18 12.79 -16.19
CA LEU A 84 -8.79 11.87 -15.11
C LEU A 84 -7.55 12.39 -14.37
N GLN A 85 -6.53 12.85 -15.08
CA GLN A 85 -5.33 13.42 -14.48
C GLN A 85 -5.65 14.69 -13.67
N ARG A 86 -6.53 15.56 -14.17
CA ARG A 86 -7.02 16.73 -13.42
C ARG A 86 -7.86 16.36 -12.21
N SER A 87 -8.68 15.31 -12.28
CA SER A 87 -9.47 14.85 -11.14
C SER A 87 -8.61 14.31 -10.00
N CYS A 88 -7.42 13.79 -10.30
CA CYS A 88 -6.46 13.29 -9.31
C CYS A 88 -5.47 14.37 -8.83
N HIS A 89 -5.49 15.56 -9.44
CA HIS A 89 -4.60 16.65 -9.10
C HIS A 89 -4.99 17.24 -7.74
N VAL A 90 -3.99 17.36 -6.87
CA VAL A 90 -4.08 18.14 -5.65
C VAL A 90 -2.97 19.19 -5.70
N PRO A 91 -3.28 20.49 -5.54
CA PRO A 91 -2.26 21.55 -5.48
C PRO A 91 -1.11 21.18 -4.54
N GLY A 92 0.13 21.38 -4.99
CA GLY A 92 1.37 21.03 -4.26
C GLY A 92 1.73 19.54 -4.21
N ARG A 93 0.77 18.62 -4.33
CA ARG A 93 1.04 17.18 -4.54
C ARG A 93 1.25 16.83 -6.01
N GLY A 94 0.63 17.60 -6.90
CA GLY A 94 0.53 17.30 -8.32
C GLY A 94 -0.44 16.15 -8.62
N SER A 95 -0.36 15.67 -9.86
CA SER A 95 -1.10 14.49 -10.33
C SER A 95 -0.15 13.32 -10.63
N TRP A 96 -0.70 12.17 -11.00
CA TRP A 96 0.07 10.96 -11.31
C TRP A 96 0.95 11.14 -12.56
N PHE A 97 2.06 10.41 -12.64
CA PHE A 97 2.97 10.34 -13.81
C PHE A 97 2.56 9.25 -14.79
N SER A 98 2.00 8.16 -14.28
CA SER A 98 1.33 7.12 -15.07
C SER A 98 0.09 6.61 -14.35
N ALA A 99 -0.84 6.03 -15.11
CA ALA A 99 -2.04 5.40 -14.60
C ALA A 99 -2.25 4.05 -15.28
N ALA A 100 -2.82 3.10 -14.57
CA ALA A 100 -3.18 1.79 -15.10
C ALA A 100 -4.70 1.64 -15.00
N VAL A 101 -5.33 1.19 -16.08
CA VAL A 101 -6.74 0.82 -16.11
C VAL A 101 -6.84 -0.67 -16.37
N THR A 102 -7.44 -1.40 -15.43
CA THR A 102 -7.67 -2.83 -15.57
C THR A 102 -9.11 -3.06 -16.02
N LEU A 103 -9.27 -3.82 -17.10
CA LEU A 103 -10.54 -4.34 -17.57
C LEU A 103 -10.60 -5.84 -17.29
N VAL A 104 -11.70 -6.31 -16.73
CA VAL A 104 -11.98 -7.74 -16.57
C VAL A 104 -13.22 -8.07 -17.39
N ALA A 105 -13.12 -9.05 -18.28
CA ALA A 105 -14.21 -9.47 -19.16
C ALA A 105 -14.76 -10.83 -18.74
N GLN A 106 -16.08 -10.95 -18.65
CA GLN A 106 -16.76 -12.20 -18.32
C GLN A 106 -17.95 -12.43 -19.26
N GLY A 107 -18.15 -13.67 -19.73
CA GLY A 107 -19.35 -14.02 -20.50
C GLY A 107 -19.26 -13.78 -22.02
N TRP A 108 -18.07 -13.94 -22.62
CA TRP A 108 -17.90 -13.91 -24.08
C TRP A 108 -18.95 -14.77 -24.83
N PRO A 109 -19.42 -14.35 -26.02
CA PRO A 109 -18.85 -13.31 -26.89
C PRO A 109 -19.31 -11.87 -26.60
N GLU A 110 -20.29 -11.66 -25.72
CA GLU A 110 -20.80 -10.35 -25.30
C GLU A 110 -20.45 -10.14 -23.81
N PRO A 111 -19.18 -9.78 -23.49
CA PRO A 111 -18.73 -9.80 -22.12
C PRO A 111 -19.28 -8.63 -21.31
N THR A 112 -19.56 -8.87 -20.04
CA THR A 112 -19.68 -7.79 -19.05
C THR A 112 -18.28 -7.37 -18.61
N LEU A 113 -18.07 -6.06 -18.50
CA LEU A 113 -16.76 -5.47 -18.22
C LEU A 113 -16.74 -4.79 -16.86
N HIS A 114 -15.73 -5.14 -16.06
CA HIS A 114 -15.43 -4.44 -14.83
C HIS A 114 -14.16 -3.63 -15.03
N THR A 115 -14.22 -2.34 -14.69
CA THR A 115 -13.11 -1.40 -14.86
C THR A 115 -12.64 -0.87 -13.51
N SER A 116 -11.35 -0.95 -13.24
CA SER A 116 -10.68 -0.30 -12.11
C SER A 116 -9.47 0.49 -12.59
N ALA A 117 -9.00 1.42 -11.77
CA ALA A 117 -7.79 2.17 -12.07
C ALA A 117 -6.86 2.28 -10.86
N SER A 118 -5.57 2.41 -11.16
CA SER A 118 -4.49 2.72 -10.23
C SER A 118 -3.66 3.87 -10.78
N TYR A 119 -3.04 4.63 -9.87
CA TYR A 119 -2.35 5.88 -10.20
C TYR A 119 -0.99 5.92 -9.54
N HIS A 120 0.03 6.24 -10.31
CA HIS A 120 1.42 6.21 -9.88
C HIS A 120 1.92 7.64 -9.75
N PHE A 121 2.03 8.12 -8.51
CA PHE A 121 2.45 9.49 -8.21
C PHE A 121 3.95 9.62 -7.94
N GLU A 122 4.60 8.53 -7.56
CA GLU A 122 5.99 8.53 -7.08
C GLU A 122 6.93 7.75 -7.99
N ASP A 123 6.41 6.85 -8.83
CA ASP A 123 7.23 5.98 -9.66
C ASP A 123 7.62 6.62 -10.99
N MET A 124 8.85 6.35 -11.43
CA MET A 124 9.31 6.74 -12.76
C MET A 124 8.59 5.89 -13.82
N PRO A 125 7.94 6.50 -14.84
CA PRO A 125 7.29 5.74 -15.90
C PRO A 125 8.29 4.89 -16.69
N HIS A 126 8.01 3.59 -16.84
CA HIS A 126 8.81 2.70 -17.68
C HIS A 126 8.59 2.95 -19.18
N THR A 127 9.50 2.45 -20.00
CA THR A 127 9.37 2.50 -21.46
C THR A 127 8.35 1.45 -21.93
N TYR A 128 7.40 1.87 -22.77
CA TYR A 128 6.33 1.04 -23.34
C TYR A 128 6.73 0.51 -24.72
N ALA A 129 7.30 1.37 -25.57
CA ALA A 129 7.68 1.03 -26.94
C ALA A 129 8.97 1.77 -27.37
N GLN A 130 8.90 2.55 -28.46
CA GLN A 130 10.06 3.22 -29.07
C GLN A 130 10.21 4.69 -28.67
N GLU A 131 9.39 5.18 -27.73
CA GLU A 131 9.43 6.58 -27.27
C GLU A 131 10.67 6.93 -26.43
N GLY A 132 11.44 5.92 -26.02
CA GLY A 132 12.62 6.10 -25.18
C GLY A 132 12.27 6.32 -23.70
N PRO A 133 13.31 6.49 -22.85
CA PRO A 133 13.12 6.68 -21.42
C PRO A 133 12.44 8.02 -21.12
N TYR A 134 11.81 8.11 -19.96
CA TYR A 134 11.27 9.36 -19.44
C TYR A 134 12.39 10.39 -19.23
N THR A 135 12.16 11.65 -19.60
CA THR A 135 13.21 12.69 -19.62
C THR A 135 12.89 13.85 -18.69
N GLY A 136 13.91 14.68 -18.39
CA GLY A 136 13.69 15.91 -17.62
C GLY A 136 12.72 16.90 -18.29
N ALA A 137 12.60 16.88 -19.62
CA ALA A 137 11.62 17.69 -20.33
C ALA A 137 10.18 17.20 -20.08
N ASP A 138 9.99 15.88 -19.94
CA ASP A 138 8.69 15.29 -19.59
C ASP A 138 8.29 15.65 -18.16
N VAL A 139 9.24 15.59 -17.21
CA VAL A 139 9.05 16.06 -15.84
C VAL A 139 8.65 17.53 -15.81
N LEU A 140 9.37 18.38 -16.54
CA LEU A 140 9.07 19.80 -16.64
C LEU A 140 7.65 20.03 -17.18
N ALA A 141 7.24 19.31 -18.23
CA ALA A 141 5.89 19.41 -18.78
C ALA A 141 4.83 18.99 -17.74
N GLN A 142 5.06 17.90 -17.01
CA GLN A 142 4.13 17.42 -15.99
C GLN A 142 3.98 18.44 -14.85
N LEU A 143 5.09 18.91 -14.27
CA LEU A 143 5.05 19.87 -13.17
C LEU A 143 4.56 21.26 -13.61
N SER A 144 4.66 21.59 -14.90
CA SER A 144 4.07 22.82 -15.42
C SER A 144 2.54 22.77 -15.45
N GLU A 145 1.94 21.59 -15.69
CA GLU A 145 0.49 21.41 -15.71
C GLU A 145 -0.07 21.04 -14.32
N PHE A 146 0.67 20.25 -13.55
CA PHE A 146 0.30 19.77 -12.23
C PHE A 146 1.42 20.08 -11.21
N PRO A 147 1.56 21.36 -10.79
CA PRO A 147 2.64 21.79 -9.92
C PRO A 147 2.75 20.98 -8.63
N ARG A 148 3.98 20.64 -8.29
CA ARG A 148 4.36 19.95 -7.05
C ARG A 148 5.25 20.85 -6.21
N THR A 149 5.17 20.75 -4.89
CA THR A 149 6.23 21.31 -4.04
C THR A 149 7.52 20.53 -4.25
N GLN A 150 8.65 21.12 -3.85
CA GLN A 150 9.93 20.43 -3.93
C GLN A 150 9.95 19.15 -3.08
N GLU A 151 9.34 19.14 -1.90
CA GLU A 151 9.31 17.95 -1.03
C GLU A 151 8.45 16.81 -1.58
N ARG A 152 7.45 17.12 -2.41
CA ARG A 152 6.54 16.14 -3.04
C ARG A 152 6.97 15.71 -4.45
N THR A 153 8.10 16.23 -4.91
CA THR A 153 8.67 15.83 -6.20
C THR A 153 9.61 14.64 -5.99
N PRO A 154 9.38 13.49 -6.66
CA PRO A 154 10.25 12.33 -6.49
C PRO A 154 11.70 12.64 -6.84
N LEU A 155 12.65 12.05 -6.10
CA LEU A 155 14.08 12.30 -6.29
C LEU A 155 14.53 12.07 -7.74
N TRP A 156 14.05 10.99 -8.37
CA TRP A 156 14.40 10.68 -9.76
C TRP A 156 13.96 11.78 -10.74
N ALA A 157 12.86 12.47 -10.46
CA ALA A 157 12.34 13.54 -11.31
C ALA A 157 13.21 14.79 -11.21
N VAL A 158 13.67 15.09 -9.99
CA VAL A 158 14.66 16.16 -9.73
C VAL A 158 15.97 15.86 -10.45
N GLU A 159 16.51 14.66 -10.30
CA GLU A 159 17.77 14.25 -10.93
C GLU A 159 17.71 14.30 -12.46
N LEU A 160 16.58 13.92 -13.07
CA LEU A 160 16.38 14.03 -14.53
C LEU A 160 16.35 15.48 -15.00
N ALA A 161 15.70 16.36 -14.25
CA ALA A 161 15.64 17.79 -14.58
C ALA A 161 17.00 18.47 -14.43
N GLU A 162 17.72 18.19 -13.33
CA GLU A 162 19.08 18.70 -13.09
C GLU A 162 20.06 18.23 -14.15
N SER A 163 20.01 16.94 -14.52
CA SER A 163 20.85 16.36 -15.58
C SER A 163 20.57 17.00 -16.94
N ALA A 164 19.34 17.47 -17.16
CA ALA A 164 18.95 18.20 -18.37
C ALA A 164 19.21 19.72 -18.29
N GLY A 165 19.70 20.24 -17.15
CA GLY A 165 19.90 21.67 -16.92
C GLY A 165 18.59 22.47 -16.85
N LEU A 166 17.49 21.83 -16.45
CA LEU A 166 16.15 22.41 -16.39
C LEU A 166 15.81 22.84 -14.95
N THR A 167 15.11 23.96 -14.82
CA THR A 167 14.52 24.40 -13.56
C THR A 167 13.07 23.98 -13.50
N LEU A 168 12.69 23.22 -12.47
CA LEU A 168 11.31 22.75 -12.28
C LEU A 168 10.44 23.86 -11.65
N PRO A 169 9.19 24.04 -12.12
CA PRO A 169 8.26 25.02 -11.58
C PRO A 169 7.60 24.46 -10.32
N TYR A 170 8.32 24.47 -9.20
CA TYR A 170 7.74 24.04 -7.94
C TYR A 170 6.60 24.96 -7.51
N ALA A 171 5.51 24.36 -7.02
CA ALA A 171 4.47 25.08 -6.30
C ALA A 171 5.04 25.67 -5.01
N ASP A 172 4.47 26.77 -4.53
CA ASP A 172 4.77 27.28 -3.20
C ASP A 172 4.32 26.22 -2.17
N PRO A 173 5.13 25.87 -1.15
CA PRO A 173 4.68 25.00 -0.05
C PRO A 173 3.35 25.43 0.59
N ALA A 174 3.01 26.73 0.56
CA ALA A 174 1.72 27.24 1.04
C ALA A 174 0.52 26.87 0.15
N GLU A 175 0.76 26.45 -1.10
CA GLU A 175 -0.25 25.97 -2.05
C GLU A 175 -0.46 24.45 -1.96
N ASP A 176 0.23 23.74 -1.05
CA ASP A 176 0.03 22.31 -0.82
C ASP A 176 -1.31 22.03 -0.11
N GLU A 177 -2.36 21.87 -0.90
CA GLU A 177 -3.69 21.44 -0.45
C GLU A 177 -3.75 19.94 -0.15
N SER A 178 -2.62 19.20 -0.20
CA SER A 178 -2.60 17.83 0.34
C SER A 178 -2.67 17.80 1.85
N HIS A 179 -2.56 18.93 2.55
CA HIS A 179 -2.64 19.02 4.01
C HIS A 179 -1.70 18.07 4.76
N GLY A 180 -0.61 17.62 4.11
CA GLY A 180 0.27 16.61 4.67
C GLY A 180 -0.35 15.23 4.80
N ASP A 181 -1.31 14.87 3.96
CA ASP A 181 -2.00 13.57 3.97
C ASP A 181 -1.03 12.39 3.96
N VAL A 182 -1.21 11.51 4.93
CA VAL A 182 -0.46 10.25 5.09
C VAL A 182 -1.34 9.01 4.99
N HIS A 183 -2.65 9.15 5.22
CA HIS A 183 -3.61 8.03 5.19
C HIS A 183 -4.98 8.43 4.62
N PRO A 184 -5.09 8.71 3.32
CA PRO A 184 -6.32 9.21 2.71
C PRO A 184 -7.49 8.21 2.81
N ARG A 185 -7.21 6.90 2.80
CA ARG A 185 -8.24 5.86 2.90
C ARG A 185 -8.84 5.76 4.29
N LEU A 186 -8.01 5.86 5.34
CA LEU A 186 -8.50 5.89 6.72
C LEU A 186 -9.31 7.16 6.98
N ARG A 187 -8.90 8.31 6.43
CA ARG A 187 -9.71 9.54 6.51
C ARG A 187 -11.07 9.36 5.86
N ALA A 188 -11.11 8.90 4.61
CA ALA A 188 -12.37 8.67 3.92
C ALA A 188 -13.29 7.69 4.68
N ALA A 189 -12.71 6.68 5.35
CA ALA A 189 -13.45 5.77 6.20
C ALA A 189 -13.99 6.44 7.48
N ALA A 190 -13.23 7.34 8.10
CA ALA A 190 -13.68 8.15 9.23
C ALA A 190 -14.84 9.08 8.85
N GLU A 191 -14.74 9.77 7.71
CA GLU A 191 -15.82 10.60 7.15
C GLU A 191 -17.07 9.78 6.82
N ALA A 192 -16.90 8.58 6.25
CA ALA A 192 -18.00 7.66 5.98
C ALA A 192 -18.70 7.20 7.27
N TYR A 193 -17.93 6.92 8.33
CA TYR A 193 -18.48 6.56 9.64
C TYR A 193 -19.31 7.68 10.26
N VAL A 194 -18.88 8.95 10.15
CA VAL A 194 -19.67 10.08 10.66
C VAL A 194 -21.01 10.22 9.92
N ARG A 195 -21.02 9.97 8.61
CA ARG A 195 -22.26 10.01 7.81
C ARG A 195 -23.21 8.86 8.13
N GLU A 196 -22.69 7.66 8.33
CA GLU A 196 -23.48 6.46 8.61
C GLU A 196 -22.79 5.58 9.67
N PRO A 197 -22.96 5.91 10.98
CA PRO A 197 -22.33 5.17 12.05
C PRO A 197 -22.88 3.75 12.17
N GLY A 198 -22.00 2.78 12.39
CA GLY A 198 -22.40 1.39 12.62
C GLY A 198 -21.23 0.41 12.56
N GLU A 199 -21.50 -0.85 12.88
CA GLU A 199 -20.48 -1.92 12.90
C GLU A 199 -19.75 -2.07 11.57
N ARG A 200 -20.51 -2.00 10.47
CA ARG A 200 -19.96 -2.06 9.10
C ARG A 200 -19.00 -0.91 8.82
N ALA A 201 -19.37 0.31 9.18
CA ALA A 201 -18.53 1.49 8.95
C ALA A 201 -17.27 1.47 9.83
N LEU A 202 -17.40 1.01 11.09
CA LEU A 202 -16.25 0.84 11.98
C LEU A 202 -15.29 -0.24 11.47
N ALA A 203 -15.81 -1.37 11.00
CA ALA A 203 -15.02 -2.39 10.30
C ALA A 203 -14.35 -1.82 9.04
N GLY A 204 -15.04 -0.93 8.32
CA GLY A 204 -14.51 -0.14 7.21
C GLY A 204 -13.32 0.73 7.59
N ALA A 205 -13.31 1.37 8.76
CA ALA A 205 -12.14 2.10 9.23
C ALA A 205 -11.01 1.15 9.67
N LEU A 206 -11.34 0.06 10.36
CA LEU A 206 -10.37 -0.94 10.82
C LEU A 206 -9.64 -1.62 9.65
N ARG A 207 -10.31 -1.93 8.54
CA ARG A 207 -9.66 -2.52 7.35
C ARG A 207 -8.65 -1.57 6.72
N GLU A 208 -8.88 -0.25 6.79
CA GLU A 208 -7.92 0.74 6.28
C GLU A 208 -6.78 0.98 7.28
N ALA A 209 -7.06 0.90 8.59
CA ALA A 209 -6.06 1.02 9.64
C ALA A 209 -5.10 -0.19 9.75
N LEU A 210 -5.38 -1.30 9.05
CA LEU A 210 -4.50 -2.48 8.98
C LEU A 210 -3.34 -2.34 8.01
N ALA A 211 -3.30 -1.27 7.21
CA ALA A 211 -2.22 -0.98 6.27
C ALA A 211 -1.94 0.52 6.22
N GLY A 212 -0.92 0.93 5.47
CA GLY A 212 -0.51 2.33 5.35
C GLY A 212 0.11 2.91 6.63
N THR A 213 0.28 4.22 6.63
CA THR A 213 0.99 4.95 7.70
C THR A 213 0.14 6.05 8.30
N VAL A 214 0.28 6.30 9.59
CA VAL A 214 -0.35 7.39 10.33
C VAL A 214 0.71 8.25 11.01
N LEU A 215 0.32 9.43 11.45
CA LEU A 215 1.16 10.33 12.23
C LEU A 215 0.76 10.27 13.71
N LEU A 216 1.77 10.32 14.58
CA LEU A 216 1.63 10.47 16.02
C LEU A 216 2.29 11.79 16.43
N ASP A 217 1.62 12.60 17.25
CA ASP A 217 2.26 13.75 17.88
C ASP A 217 3.13 13.27 19.04
N VAL A 218 4.43 13.52 18.92
CA VAL A 218 5.45 13.17 19.91
C VAL A 218 6.13 14.39 20.52
N SER A 219 5.50 15.57 20.42
CA SER A 219 6.05 16.85 20.91
C SER A 219 6.43 16.85 22.39
N GLY A 220 5.76 16.02 23.20
CA GLY A 220 6.06 15.84 24.62
C GLY A 220 7.26 14.93 24.92
N SER A 221 7.95 14.43 23.90
CA SER A 221 9.06 13.48 24.02
C SER A 221 10.39 14.14 24.38
N GLN A 222 11.29 13.36 24.97
CA GLN A 222 12.70 13.72 25.09
C GLN A 222 13.47 13.00 23.99
N LEU A 223 13.75 13.71 22.89
CA LEU A 223 14.40 13.13 21.72
C LEU A 223 15.91 13.35 21.79
N VAL A 224 16.68 12.28 21.58
CA VAL A 224 18.13 12.30 21.47
C VAL A 224 18.47 11.86 20.05
N PRO A 225 19.14 12.68 19.22
CA PRO A 225 19.51 12.30 17.86
C PRO A 225 20.39 11.05 17.84
N ALA A 226 20.20 10.20 16.84
CA ALA A 226 21.04 9.03 16.61
C ALA A 226 22.43 9.42 16.11
N ALA A 227 23.41 8.52 16.28
CA ALA A 227 24.78 8.74 15.81
C ALA A 227 24.91 8.90 14.29
N ASP A 228 23.91 8.44 13.51
CA ASP A 228 23.81 8.57 12.06
C ASP A 228 23.07 9.85 11.61
N GLY A 229 22.68 10.72 12.54
CA GLY A 229 21.99 11.98 12.27
C GLY A 229 20.47 11.86 12.16
N GLN A 230 19.87 10.69 12.38
CA GLN A 230 18.41 10.57 12.49
C GLN A 230 17.89 11.36 13.71
N PRO A 231 16.72 12.02 13.60
CA PRO A 231 16.19 12.90 14.66
C PRO A 231 15.76 12.15 15.93
N VAL A 232 15.58 10.82 15.85
CA VAL A 232 15.18 9.96 16.96
C VAL A 232 16.15 8.78 17.08
N GLY A 233 17.03 8.84 18.06
CA GLY A 233 17.97 7.78 18.43
C GLY A 233 17.46 6.89 19.57
N PRO A 234 18.16 5.79 19.85
CA PRO A 234 17.73 4.74 20.79
C PRO A 234 17.63 5.21 22.25
N GLU A 235 18.29 6.33 22.61
CA GLU A 235 18.20 6.95 23.94
C GLU A 235 17.00 7.90 24.08
N SER A 236 16.20 8.08 23.01
CA SER A 236 15.01 8.93 23.04
C SER A 236 13.90 8.31 23.90
N HIS A 237 13.28 9.11 24.76
CA HIS A 237 12.07 8.75 25.49
C HIS A 237 10.84 9.32 24.78
N ILE A 238 10.19 8.47 23.97
CA ILE A 238 9.03 8.86 23.17
C ILE A 238 7.77 8.90 24.04
N ARG A 239 7.07 10.03 23.99
CA ARG A 239 5.76 10.26 24.59
C ARG A 239 4.79 10.70 23.49
N VAL A 240 3.81 9.85 23.23
CA VAL A 240 2.74 10.11 22.26
C VAL A 240 1.61 10.90 22.91
N GLN A 241 0.99 11.80 22.14
CA GLN A 241 -0.14 12.59 22.61
C GLN A 241 -1.36 11.71 22.90
N THR A 242 -2.03 11.99 24.02
CA THR A 242 -3.24 11.28 24.43
C THR A 242 -4.38 12.25 24.69
N VAL A 243 -5.59 11.86 24.32
CA VAL A 243 -6.82 12.59 24.66
C VAL A 243 -7.42 11.97 25.93
N SER A 244 -7.60 12.80 26.95
CA SER A 244 -8.30 12.41 28.18
C SER A 244 -9.80 12.38 27.97
N GLN A 245 -10.45 11.31 28.43
CA GLN A 245 -11.89 11.22 28.45
C GLN A 245 -12.48 11.77 29.77
N PRO A 246 -13.74 12.23 29.77
CA PRO A 246 -14.43 12.69 30.98
C PRO A 246 -14.50 11.65 32.11
N ASP A 247 -14.44 10.37 31.76
CA ASP A 247 -14.47 9.24 32.70
C ASP A 247 -13.08 8.78 33.17
N GLY A 248 -12.02 9.52 32.79
CA GLY A 248 -10.64 9.22 33.15
C GLY A 248 -9.94 8.21 32.24
N ARG A 249 -10.62 7.64 31.24
CA ARG A 249 -9.97 6.81 30.22
C ARG A 249 -9.04 7.64 29.34
N ARG A 250 -8.01 6.98 28.80
CA ARG A 250 -7.02 7.60 27.91
C ARG A 250 -7.14 7.03 26.52
N ALA A 251 -7.23 7.92 25.53
CA ALA A 251 -7.25 7.57 24.13
C ALA A 251 -5.94 7.98 23.46
N LEU A 252 -5.41 7.15 22.58
CA LEU A 252 -4.27 7.51 21.76
C LEU A 252 -4.75 8.39 20.60
N ALA A 253 -4.14 9.56 20.42
CA ALA A 253 -4.40 10.41 19.25
C ALA A 253 -3.60 9.91 18.04
N VAL A 254 -4.26 9.76 16.90
CA VAL A 254 -3.67 9.32 15.62
C VAL A 254 -4.14 10.26 14.53
N TYR A 255 -3.24 10.64 13.62
CA TYR A 255 -3.53 11.62 12.59
C TYR A 255 -3.34 11.07 11.18
N THR A 256 -4.31 11.36 10.30
CA THR A 256 -4.27 11.03 8.88
C THR A 256 -3.61 12.12 8.03
N ALA A 257 -3.46 13.33 8.59
CA ALA A 257 -2.78 14.50 8.01
C ALA A 257 -1.92 15.22 9.05
N ALA A 258 -0.94 15.99 8.57
CA ALA A 258 -0.18 16.89 9.44
C ALA A 258 -1.07 18.04 9.96
N ASP A 259 -1.97 18.58 9.14
CA ASP A 259 -2.87 19.68 9.51
C ASP A 259 -3.75 19.32 10.71
N GLU A 260 -4.29 18.09 10.75
CA GLU A 260 -5.09 17.58 11.86
C GLU A 260 -4.29 17.53 13.17
N ALA A 261 -3.00 17.18 13.07
CA ALA A 261 -2.11 17.18 14.21
C ALA A 261 -1.79 18.61 14.68
N ARG A 262 -1.56 19.55 13.76
CA ARG A 262 -1.31 20.97 14.08
C ARG A 262 -2.52 21.63 14.75
N GLU A 263 -3.72 21.34 14.27
CA GLU A 263 -4.94 21.87 14.86
C GLU A 263 -5.12 21.34 16.29
N MET A 264 -4.93 20.04 16.52
CA MET A 264 -5.00 19.47 17.86
C MET A 264 -3.88 19.99 18.77
N PHE A 265 -2.66 20.14 18.25
CA PHE A 265 -1.53 20.73 18.97
C PHE A 265 -1.84 22.17 19.40
N SER A 266 -2.36 23.00 18.50
CA SER A 266 -2.72 24.40 18.79
C SER A 266 -3.80 24.53 19.88
N ARG A 267 -4.74 23.57 19.95
CA ARG A 267 -5.80 23.54 20.97
C ARG A 267 -5.33 23.04 22.34
N SER A 268 -4.28 22.22 22.39
CA SER A 268 -3.91 21.47 23.60
C SER A 268 -2.50 21.75 24.13
N SER A 269 -1.64 22.39 23.33
CA SER A 269 -0.27 22.72 23.73
C SER A 269 -0.28 23.73 24.88
N GLN A 270 0.47 23.39 25.93
CA GLN A 270 0.80 24.30 27.02
C GLN A 270 2.17 24.97 26.81
N ASP A 271 2.89 24.56 25.77
CA ASP A 271 4.21 25.09 25.42
C ASP A 271 4.02 26.32 24.52
N THR A 272 4.19 27.50 25.11
CA THR A 272 4.09 28.78 24.40
C THR A 272 5.27 29.09 23.48
N GLU A 273 6.39 28.37 23.62
CA GLU A 273 7.58 28.58 22.77
C GLU A 273 7.54 27.73 21.49
N ARG A 274 6.81 26.61 21.53
CA ARG A 274 6.67 25.69 20.39
C ARG A 274 5.37 25.95 19.63
N THR A 275 5.50 26.36 18.36
CA THR A 275 4.35 26.64 17.48
C THR A 275 3.95 25.47 16.58
N GLU A 276 4.81 24.46 16.46
CA GLU A 276 4.61 23.30 15.57
C GLU A 276 4.80 21.96 16.31
N PRO A 277 3.98 20.94 16.02
CA PRO A 277 4.15 19.62 16.61
C PRO A 277 5.34 18.87 16.00
N ILE A 278 5.96 18.00 16.79
CA ILE A 278 6.88 16.98 16.30
C ILE A 278 6.05 15.74 15.93
N LEU A 279 6.04 15.38 14.66
CA LEU A 279 5.25 14.25 14.15
C LEU A 279 6.12 13.04 13.86
N LEU A 280 5.73 11.90 14.40
CA LEU A 280 6.34 10.60 14.13
C LEU A 280 5.43 9.80 13.19
N ARG A 281 5.97 9.41 12.03
CA ARG A 281 5.27 8.51 11.10
C ARG A 281 5.41 7.06 11.57
N GLN A 282 4.30 6.33 11.64
CA GLN A 282 4.24 4.93 12.06
C GLN A 282 3.34 4.12 11.14
N ARG A 283 3.60 2.81 11.03
CA ARG A 283 2.64 1.89 10.39
C ARG A 283 1.36 1.86 11.21
N ALA A 284 0.21 1.98 10.55
CA ALA A 284 -1.08 2.01 11.25
C ALA A 284 -1.34 0.70 12.02
N SER A 285 -0.97 -0.45 11.43
CA SER A 285 -1.00 -1.77 12.05
C SER A 285 -0.17 -1.84 13.35
N ALA A 286 1.01 -1.23 13.37
CA ALA A 286 1.86 -1.17 14.57
C ALA A 286 1.22 -0.34 15.69
N VAL A 287 0.49 0.72 15.35
CA VAL A 287 -0.26 1.53 16.32
C VAL A 287 -1.43 0.74 16.92
N LEU A 288 -2.16 -0.02 16.10
CA LEU A 288 -3.20 -0.95 16.59
C LEU A 288 -2.60 -1.98 17.55
N ALA A 289 -1.47 -2.60 17.19
CA ALA A 289 -0.78 -3.57 18.04
C ALA A 289 -0.31 -2.97 19.37
N MET A 290 0.24 -1.73 19.34
CA MET A 290 0.66 -1.01 20.54
C MET A 290 -0.52 -0.82 21.50
N VAL A 291 -1.67 -0.34 21.01
CA VAL A 291 -2.86 -0.15 21.86
C VAL A 291 -3.41 -1.48 22.36
N ALA A 292 -3.41 -2.53 21.54
CA ALA A 292 -3.82 -3.86 21.97
C ALA A 292 -2.93 -4.44 23.09
N GLN A 293 -1.63 -4.14 23.09
CA GLN A 293 -0.67 -4.66 24.07
C GLN A 293 -0.55 -3.80 25.32
N ASP A 294 -0.72 -2.49 25.20
CA ASP A 294 -0.52 -1.56 26.30
C ASP A 294 -1.85 -1.19 26.98
N PRO A 295 -2.10 -1.64 28.22
CA PRO A 295 -3.37 -1.44 28.91
C PRO A 295 -3.63 0.02 29.28
N GLN A 296 -2.66 0.94 29.13
CA GLN A 296 -2.87 2.36 29.42
C GLN A 296 -3.87 3.01 28.45
N TYR A 297 -3.99 2.50 27.22
CA TYR A 297 -4.85 3.04 26.18
C TYR A 297 -6.17 2.28 26.10
N HIS A 298 -7.28 3.01 26.05
CA HIS A 298 -8.63 2.41 26.06
C HIS A 298 -9.32 2.51 24.69
N GLU A 299 -8.76 3.31 23.78
CA GLU A 299 -9.22 3.48 22.41
C GLU A 299 -8.14 4.23 21.60
N ILE A 300 -8.33 4.27 20.30
CA ILE A 300 -7.68 5.23 19.39
C ILE A 300 -8.71 6.28 19.00
N VAL A 301 -8.31 7.55 18.96
CA VAL A 301 -9.06 8.61 18.27
C VAL A 301 -8.28 9.02 17.04
N VAL A 302 -8.88 8.82 15.87
CA VAL A 302 -8.38 9.30 14.58
C VAL A 302 -8.85 10.74 14.38
N ASP A 303 -7.93 11.63 14.04
CA ASP A 303 -8.15 13.06 13.77
C ASP A 303 -9.02 13.73 14.86
N PRO A 304 -8.59 13.73 16.14
CA PRO A 304 -9.42 14.15 17.29
C PRO A 304 -9.93 15.60 17.24
N ALA A 305 -9.30 16.47 16.44
CA ALA A 305 -9.69 17.87 16.30
C ALA A 305 -10.63 18.14 15.12
N SER A 306 -10.84 17.14 14.26
CA SER A 306 -11.66 17.22 13.05
C SER A 306 -13.15 17.04 13.31
N GLU A 307 -13.97 17.41 12.31
CA GLU A 307 -15.41 17.08 12.30
C GLU A 307 -15.69 15.61 12.03
N HIS A 308 -14.74 14.88 11.43
CA HIS A 308 -14.80 13.45 11.16
C HIS A 308 -14.09 12.59 12.22
N ALA A 309 -13.86 13.13 13.43
CA ALA A 309 -13.14 12.45 14.49
C ALA A 309 -13.74 11.06 14.79
N LEU A 310 -12.96 10.01 14.54
CA LEU A 310 -13.39 8.62 14.70
C LEU A 310 -12.76 8.00 15.94
N ARG A 311 -13.59 7.42 16.80
CA ARG A 311 -13.14 6.64 17.96
C ARG A 311 -13.22 5.15 17.68
N ILE A 312 -12.11 4.45 17.87
CA ILE A 312 -12.00 3.00 17.72
C ILE A 312 -11.79 2.40 19.11
N PRO A 313 -12.81 1.76 19.71
CA PRO A 313 -12.72 1.18 21.05
C PRO A 313 -11.68 0.07 21.13
N ARG A 314 -11.05 -0.11 22.31
CA ARG A 314 -10.05 -1.17 22.55
C ARG A 314 -10.55 -2.56 22.19
N GLU A 315 -11.79 -2.90 22.50
CA GLU A 315 -12.37 -4.21 22.17
C GLU A 315 -12.31 -4.54 20.66
N GLN A 316 -12.49 -3.52 19.82
CA GLN A 316 -12.41 -3.65 18.36
C GLN A 316 -10.96 -3.74 17.88
N ILE A 317 -10.06 -2.97 18.50
CA ILE A 317 -8.61 -3.03 18.24
C ILE A 317 -8.07 -4.42 18.62
N GLU A 318 -8.42 -4.94 19.78
CA GLU A 318 -8.02 -6.26 20.26
C GLU A 318 -8.62 -7.40 19.43
N TRP A 319 -9.83 -7.22 18.90
CA TRP A 319 -10.43 -8.18 17.98
C TRP A 319 -9.64 -8.28 16.68
N VAL A 320 -9.30 -7.14 16.06
CA VAL A 320 -8.49 -7.11 14.84
C VAL A 320 -7.06 -7.61 15.09
N ALA A 321 -6.41 -7.16 16.16
CA ALA A 321 -5.02 -7.51 16.47
C ALA A 321 -4.82 -9.01 16.74
N ARG A 322 -5.84 -9.69 17.30
CA ARG A 322 -5.81 -11.15 17.53
C ARG A 322 -6.28 -11.96 16.34
N SER A 323 -6.94 -11.34 15.38
CA SER A 323 -7.41 -12.00 14.17
C SER A 323 -6.26 -12.12 13.16
N PRO A 324 -6.10 -13.27 12.47
CA PRO A 324 -5.16 -13.36 11.36
C PRO A 324 -5.43 -12.27 10.32
N HIS A 325 -4.36 -11.68 9.80
CA HIS A 325 -4.41 -10.68 8.74
C HIS A 325 -3.14 -10.77 7.88
N ASN A 326 -3.30 -10.56 6.58
CA ASN A 326 -2.23 -10.61 5.61
C ASN A 326 -1.83 -9.19 5.21
N GLU A 327 -1.08 -8.53 6.09
CA GLU A 327 -0.58 -7.16 5.87
C GLU A 327 0.28 -7.07 4.60
N PRO A 328 1.23 -7.99 4.31
CA PRO A 328 2.00 -7.95 3.07
C PRO A 328 1.13 -8.01 1.81
N LEU A 329 0.10 -8.86 1.81
CA LEU A 329 -0.84 -8.96 0.68
C LEU A 329 -1.71 -7.70 0.57
N LYS A 330 -2.23 -7.18 1.69
CA LYS A 330 -2.99 -5.93 1.70
C LYS A 330 -2.15 -4.76 1.19
N GLN A 331 -0.88 -4.69 1.57
CA GLN A 331 0.05 -3.66 1.09
C GLN A 331 0.36 -3.84 -0.40
N ALA A 332 0.65 -5.07 -0.86
CA ALA A 332 0.87 -5.33 -2.27
C ALA A 332 -0.35 -4.98 -3.16
N LEU A 333 -1.56 -5.16 -2.64
CA LEU A 333 -2.81 -4.73 -3.28
C LEU A 333 -2.95 -3.20 -3.30
N LEU A 334 -2.46 -2.49 -2.27
CA LEU A 334 -2.44 -1.02 -2.25
C LEU A 334 -1.40 -0.46 -3.24
N ASP A 335 -0.25 -1.12 -3.33
CA ASP A 335 0.86 -0.75 -4.22
C ASP A 335 0.59 -1.17 -5.69
N ASP A 336 -0.55 -1.84 -5.95
CA ASP A 336 -0.96 -2.42 -7.24
C ASP A 336 0.14 -3.22 -7.96
N ASN A 337 0.96 -3.92 -7.18
CA ASN A 337 2.08 -4.69 -7.70
C ASN A 337 1.73 -6.18 -7.73
N MET A 338 1.29 -6.67 -8.89
CA MET A 338 0.87 -8.07 -9.04
C MET A 338 1.97 -9.09 -8.69
N ALA A 339 3.25 -8.78 -8.94
CA ALA A 339 4.34 -9.67 -8.55
C ALA A 339 4.44 -9.78 -7.01
N ASN A 340 4.27 -8.66 -6.30
CA ASN A 340 4.21 -8.64 -4.84
C ASN A 340 2.92 -9.28 -4.32
N VAL A 341 1.79 -9.11 -5.01
CA VAL A 341 0.51 -9.76 -4.65
C VAL A 341 0.68 -11.27 -4.70
N LEU A 342 1.22 -11.81 -5.80
CA LEU A 342 1.51 -13.24 -5.92
C LEU A 342 2.53 -13.69 -4.86
N GLY A 343 3.62 -12.95 -4.68
CA GLY A 343 4.64 -13.26 -3.66
C GLY A 343 4.07 -13.32 -2.24
N ALA A 344 3.20 -12.37 -1.87
CA ALA A 344 2.55 -12.32 -0.56
C ALA A 344 1.43 -13.36 -0.41
N LEU A 345 0.70 -13.64 -1.49
CA LEU A 345 -0.36 -14.64 -1.52
C LEU A 345 0.19 -16.05 -1.27
N PHE A 346 1.35 -16.35 -1.86
CA PHE A 346 2.03 -17.64 -1.74
C PHE A 346 3.09 -17.69 -0.63
N ASN A 347 3.14 -16.68 0.25
CA ASN A 347 3.98 -16.73 1.43
C ASN A 347 3.53 -17.90 2.34
N PRO A 348 4.44 -18.80 2.77
CA PRO A 348 4.09 -19.94 3.62
C PRO A 348 3.47 -19.55 4.96
N ASP A 349 3.80 -18.38 5.49
CA ASP A 349 3.25 -17.85 6.74
C ASP A 349 1.99 -16.99 6.50
N GLY A 350 1.57 -16.83 5.24
CA GLY A 350 0.39 -16.09 4.85
C GLY A 350 -0.90 -16.78 5.30
N HIS A 351 -1.85 -15.99 5.79
CA HIS A 351 -3.21 -16.43 6.08
C HIS A 351 -4.21 -15.70 5.19
N LEU A 352 -5.28 -16.38 4.82
CA LEU A 352 -6.44 -15.79 4.16
C LEU A 352 -7.69 -16.08 4.96
N MET A 353 -8.74 -15.34 4.68
CA MET A 353 -10.03 -15.48 5.34
C MET A 353 -11.14 -15.71 4.33
N LEU A 354 -12.14 -16.48 4.75
CA LEU A 354 -13.41 -16.65 4.07
C LEU A 354 -14.51 -16.09 4.98
N GLY A 355 -15.40 -15.30 4.38
CA GLY A 355 -16.71 -15.04 4.97
C GLY A 355 -17.63 -16.20 4.64
N THR A 356 -18.36 -16.72 5.61
CA THR A 356 -19.28 -17.84 5.42
C THR A 356 -20.66 -17.56 5.99
N ARG A 357 -21.68 -18.15 5.36
CA ARG A 357 -23.08 -18.18 5.84
C ARG A 357 -23.49 -19.60 6.14
N ASP A 358 -24.32 -19.78 7.17
CA ASP A 358 -24.92 -21.07 7.45
C ASP A 358 -26.20 -21.24 6.62
N GLU A 359 -26.25 -22.30 5.82
CA GLU A 359 -27.43 -22.73 5.06
C GLU A 359 -27.80 -24.16 5.47
N GLY A 360 -28.72 -24.28 6.44
CA GLY A 360 -29.12 -25.56 7.00
C GLY A 360 -27.98 -26.20 7.82
N GLU A 361 -27.53 -27.39 7.42
CA GLU A 361 -26.38 -28.07 8.04
C GLU A 361 -25.04 -27.71 7.36
N ASN A 362 -25.08 -26.94 6.27
CA ASN A 362 -23.89 -26.59 5.49
C ASN A 362 -23.43 -25.16 5.80
N THR A 363 -22.10 -24.97 5.85
CA THR A 363 -21.48 -23.65 5.88
C THR A 363 -20.95 -23.33 4.48
N ILE A 364 -21.46 -22.27 3.87
CA ILE A 364 -21.17 -21.91 2.48
C ILE A 364 -20.33 -20.63 2.45
N PRO A 365 -19.22 -20.59 1.70
CA PRO A 365 -18.43 -19.37 1.55
C PRO A 365 -19.17 -18.33 0.73
N VAL A 366 -18.85 -17.05 0.95
CA VAL A 366 -19.36 -15.97 0.12
C VAL A 366 -18.73 -16.06 -1.27
N MET A 367 -19.60 -16.14 -2.26
CA MET A 367 -19.24 -16.16 -3.67
C MET A 367 -19.74 -14.87 -4.32
N VAL A 368 -18.98 -14.33 -5.26
CA VAL A 368 -19.42 -13.26 -6.14
C VAL A 368 -20.26 -13.88 -7.25
N ARG A 369 -21.45 -13.32 -7.46
CA ARG A 369 -22.30 -13.69 -8.59
C ARG A 369 -21.86 -12.90 -9.82
N PRO A 370 -21.71 -13.53 -10.99
CA PRO A 370 -21.57 -12.81 -12.24
C PRO A 370 -22.75 -11.85 -12.42
N GLU A 371 -22.51 -10.69 -13.04
CA GLU A 371 -23.58 -9.72 -13.29
C GLU A 371 -24.64 -10.23 -14.28
N GLN A 372 -24.35 -11.31 -15.02
CA GLN A 372 -25.29 -11.96 -15.91
C GLN A 372 -26.52 -12.47 -15.14
N GLU A 373 -27.71 -12.00 -15.54
CA GLU A 373 -28.96 -12.32 -14.85
C GLU A 373 -29.23 -13.83 -14.84
N GLY A 374 -29.37 -14.38 -13.62
CA GLY A 374 -29.61 -15.81 -13.41
C GLY A 374 -28.36 -16.70 -13.37
N ALA A 375 -27.15 -16.15 -13.54
CA ALA A 375 -25.91 -16.91 -13.43
C ALA A 375 -25.66 -17.40 -11.99
N ALA A 376 -25.12 -18.62 -11.86
CA ALA A 376 -24.68 -19.15 -10.58
C ALA A 376 -23.40 -18.41 -10.12
N PRO A 377 -23.22 -18.18 -8.81
CA PRO A 377 -21.96 -17.64 -8.30
C PRO A 377 -20.78 -18.57 -8.62
N ASP A 378 -19.70 -18.01 -9.17
CA ASP A 378 -18.56 -18.78 -9.68
C ASP A 378 -17.21 -18.30 -9.11
N THR A 379 -17.15 -17.13 -8.49
CA THR A 379 -15.91 -16.53 -7.99
C THR A 379 -15.90 -16.53 -6.47
N LEU A 380 -14.91 -17.17 -5.85
CA LEU A 380 -14.78 -17.25 -4.40
C LEU A 380 -14.23 -15.95 -3.83
N LEU A 381 -14.90 -15.37 -2.83
CA LEU A 381 -14.46 -14.15 -2.19
C LEU A 381 -13.53 -14.49 -1.02
N VAL A 382 -12.30 -14.00 -1.10
CA VAL A 382 -11.21 -14.30 -0.15
C VAL A 382 -10.67 -12.99 0.40
N PHE A 383 -10.35 -12.95 1.69
CA PHE A 383 -10.11 -11.69 2.39
C PHE A 383 -8.74 -11.63 3.06
N THR A 384 -8.15 -10.43 3.09
CA THR A 384 -6.86 -10.17 3.74
C THR A 384 -6.98 -9.94 5.25
N SER A 385 -8.17 -9.65 5.79
CA SER A 385 -8.38 -9.50 7.24
C SER A 385 -9.81 -9.90 7.65
N ALA A 386 -10.04 -10.15 8.95
CA ALA A 386 -11.41 -10.30 9.46
C ALA A 386 -12.22 -8.98 9.34
N ALA A 387 -11.54 -7.82 9.43
CA ALA A 387 -12.17 -6.52 9.24
C ALA A 387 -12.72 -6.34 7.82
N GLU A 388 -12.07 -6.92 6.80
CA GLU A 388 -12.60 -6.95 5.43
C GLU A 388 -13.94 -7.69 5.33
N VAL A 389 -14.06 -8.84 6.02
CA VAL A 389 -15.30 -9.63 6.05
C VAL A 389 -16.41 -8.85 6.75
N ALA A 390 -16.13 -8.29 7.93
CA ALA A 390 -17.11 -7.52 8.70
C ALA A 390 -17.55 -6.24 7.98
N ALA A 391 -16.65 -5.61 7.21
CA ALA A 391 -16.98 -4.42 6.43
C ALA A 391 -17.81 -4.75 5.18
N LEU A 392 -17.75 -5.99 4.66
CA LEU A 392 -18.69 -6.49 3.66
C LEU A 392 -20.07 -6.75 4.27
N ASP A 393 -20.13 -7.52 5.35
CA ASP A 393 -21.36 -7.92 6.03
C ASP A 393 -21.03 -8.42 7.44
N PRO A 394 -21.35 -7.66 8.51
CA PRO A 394 -21.05 -8.04 9.89
C PRO A 394 -21.70 -9.35 10.36
N ALA A 395 -22.72 -9.84 9.66
CA ALA A 395 -23.39 -11.10 10.00
C ALA A 395 -22.64 -12.34 9.52
N LEU A 396 -21.59 -12.18 8.71
CA LEU A 396 -20.79 -13.29 8.21
C LEU A 396 -19.92 -13.90 9.30
N THR A 397 -19.84 -15.23 9.30
CA THR A 397 -18.85 -15.93 10.12
C THR A 397 -17.50 -15.90 9.43
N VAL A 398 -16.44 -15.55 10.17
CA VAL A 398 -15.06 -15.56 9.66
C VAL A 398 -14.44 -16.95 9.85
N ARG A 399 -13.87 -17.49 8.77
CA ARG A 399 -13.00 -18.66 8.78
C ARG A 399 -11.61 -18.22 8.31
N SER A 400 -10.56 -18.63 9.00
CA SER A 400 -9.18 -18.36 8.60
C SER A 400 -8.42 -19.66 8.43
N ALA A 401 -7.55 -19.70 7.42
CA ALA A 401 -6.63 -20.79 7.18
C ALA A 401 -5.38 -20.24 6.46
N PRO A 402 -4.28 -21.02 6.43
CA PRO A 402 -3.12 -20.68 5.62
C PRO A 402 -3.52 -20.42 4.16
N SER A 403 -2.89 -19.44 3.51
CA SER A 403 -3.26 -19.00 2.16
C SER A 403 -3.38 -20.19 1.21
N ARG A 404 -2.38 -21.07 1.20
CA ARG A 404 -2.34 -22.26 0.33
C ARG A 404 -3.58 -23.15 0.47
N GLN A 405 -4.04 -23.40 1.69
CA GLN A 405 -5.23 -24.24 1.92
C GLN A 405 -6.50 -23.60 1.38
N ILE A 406 -6.63 -22.27 1.47
CA ILE A 406 -7.78 -21.55 0.89
C ILE A 406 -7.72 -21.55 -0.64
N LEU A 407 -6.52 -21.45 -1.21
CA LEU A 407 -6.34 -21.55 -2.66
C LEU A 407 -6.68 -22.96 -3.17
N GLU A 408 -6.18 -24.00 -2.51
CA GLU A 408 -6.50 -25.40 -2.81
C GLU A 408 -8.01 -25.67 -2.66
N PHE A 409 -8.63 -25.15 -1.59
CA PHE A 409 -10.09 -25.20 -1.42
C PHE A 409 -10.84 -24.52 -2.57
N ALA A 410 -10.37 -23.39 -3.08
CA ALA A 410 -10.98 -22.72 -4.22
C ALA A 410 -10.95 -23.59 -5.48
N LEU A 411 -9.84 -24.31 -5.71
CA LEU A 411 -9.71 -25.27 -6.81
C LEU A 411 -10.67 -26.46 -6.64
N ASP A 412 -10.71 -27.05 -5.44
CA ASP A 412 -11.54 -28.22 -5.13
C ASP A 412 -13.04 -27.90 -5.17
N ALA A 413 -13.42 -26.69 -4.77
CA ALA A 413 -14.79 -26.21 -4.84
C ALA A 413 -15.25 -25.92 -6.28
N GLY A 414 -14.33 -25.97 -7.26
CA GLY A 414 -14.62 -25.68 -8.66
C GLY A 414 -14.91 -24.21 -8.94
N ALA A 415 -14.37 -23.29 -8.13
CA ALA A 415 -14.50 -21.85 -8.40
C ALA A 415 -13.77 -21.50 -9.70
N ALA A 416 -14.32 -20.60 -10.50
CA ALA A 416 -13.70 -20.10 -11.72
C ALA A 416 -12.53 -19.14 -11.42
N ALA A 417 -12.64 -18.41 -10.31
CA ALA A 417 -11.63 -17.47 -9.84
C ALA A 417 -11.73 -17.27 -8.32
N ILE A 418 -10.72 -16.62 -7.75
CA ILE A 418 -10.83 -15.96 -6.45
C ILE A 418 -10.83 -14.45 -6.63
N CYS A 419 -11.55 -13.74 -5.77
CA CYS A 419 -11.47 -12.29 -5.65
C CYS A 419 -10.91 -11.95 -4.27
N LEU A 420 -9.75 -11.28 -4.24
CA LEU A 420 -9.11 -10.77 -3.05
C LEU A 420 -9.80 -9.47 -2.62
N ASN A 421 -10.41 -9.50 -1.45
CA ASN A 421 -11.28 -8.48 -0.85
C ASN A 421 -12.52 -8.13 -1.68
N ALA A 422 -13.57 -7.67 -0.99
CA ALA A 422 -14.81 -7.23 -1.63
C ALA A 422 -14.81 -5.75 -2.02
N MET A 423 -13.92 -4.97 -1.40
CA MET A 423 -13.84 -3.52 -1.54
C MET A 423 -12.39 -3.14 -1.78
N ALA A 424 -12.15 -2.07 -2.55
CA ALA A 424 -10.80 -1.66 -2.91
C ALA A 424 -9.87 -1.56 -1.67
N PRO A 425 -8.60 -1.98 -1.77
CA PRO A 425 -7.96 -2.56 -2.95
C PRO A 425 -8.40 -4.02 -3.16
N VAL A 426 -8.64 -4.38 -4.41
CA VAL A 426 -9.12 -5.70 -4.85
C VAL A 426 -8.27 -6.25 -5.97
N ALA A 427 -8.18 -7.57 -6.07
CA ALA A 427 -7.61 -8.24 -7.24
C ALA A 427 -8.33 -9.57 -7.49
N THR A 428 -8.56 -9.91 -8.76
CA THR A 428 -9.18 -11.18 -9.14
C THR A 428 -8.16 -12.07 -9.82
N LEU A 429 -8.06 -13.32 -9.36
CA LEU A 429 -7.11 -14.31 -9.87
C LEU A 429 -7.89 -15.52 -10.39
N PRO A 430 -7.81 -15.80 -11.71
CA PRO A 430 -8.40 -17.00 -12.29
C PRO A 430 -7.82 -18.29 -11.70
N THR A 431 -8.64 -19.31 -11.59
CA THR A 431 -8.26 -20.63 -11.06
C THR A 431 -7.12 -21.29 -11.84
N GLU A 432 -7.04 -21.07 -13.16
CA GLU A 432 -5.91 -21.57 -13.97
C GLU A 432 -4.57 -20.99 -13.51
N GLN A 433 -4.51 -19.67 -13.30
CA GLN A 433 -3.31 -19.00 -12.80
C GLN A 433 -2.94 -19.50 -11.38
N LEU A 434 -3.93 -19.74 -10.52
CA LEU A 434 -3.69 -20.31 -9.19
C LEU A 434 -3.09 -21.71 -9.27
N ARG A 435 -3.59 -22.55 -10.17
CA ARG A 435 -3.11 -23.93 -10.37
C ARG A 435 -1.65 -23.94 -10.84
N GLU A 436 -1.33 -23.14 -11.85
CA GLU A 436 0.05 -23.03 -12.37
C GLU A 436 1.03 -22.60 -11.29
N MET A 437 0.65 -21.60 -10.48
CA MET A 437 1.48 -21.10 -9.39
C MET A 437 1.68 -22.13 -8.27
N LEU A 438 0.62 -22.83 -7.86
CA LEU A 438 0.70 -23.90 -6.85
C LEU A 438 1.59 -25.05 -7.32
N GLU A 439 1.50 -25.44 -8.60
CA GLU A 439 2.38 -26.47 -9.19
C GLU A 439 3.85 -26.04 -9.18
N LEU A 440 4.16 -24.79 -9.56
CA LEU A 440 5.52 -24.26 -9.57
C LEU A 440 6.16 -24.26 -8.18
N ILE A 441 5.38 -23.90 -7.16
CA ILE A 441 5.83 -23.89 -5.76
C ILE A 441 6.08 -25.32 -5.28
N GLY A 442 5.14 -26.24 -5.54
CA GLY A 442 5.30 -27.65 -5.18
C GLY A 442 6.57 -28.27 -5.76
N ARG A 443 6.86 -28.02 -7.05
CA ARG A 443 8.10 -28.51 -7.69
C ARG A 443 9.37 -27.94 -7.07
N ARG A 444 9.35 -26.68 -6.62
CA ARG A 444 10.50 -26.04 -5.97
C ARG A 444 10.76 -26.62 -4.59
N GLU A 445 9.71 -26.85 -3.81
CA GLU A 445 9.78 -27.48 -2.49
C GLU A 445 10.30 -28.93 -2.58
N GLU A 446 9.85 -29.69 -3.58
CA GLU A 446 10.36 -31.04 -3.88
C GLU A 446 11.83 -31.04 -4.29
N GLY A 447 12.26 -30.04 -5.08
CA GLY A 447 13.66 -29.84 -5.48
C GLY A 447 14.57 -29.47 -4.30
N ASP A 448 14.11 -28.60 -3.40
CA ASP A 448 14.85 -28.21 -2.20
C ASP A 448 14.95 -29.37 -1.19
N ALA A 449 13.89 -30.18 -1.05
CA ALA A 449 13.89 -31.39 -0.24
C ALA A 449 14.82 -32.49 -0.82
N ALA A 450 14.88 -32.64 -2.15
CA ALA A 450 15.80 -33.56 -2.81
C ALA A 450 17.27 -33.10 -2.72
N GLY A 451 17.53 -31.78 -2.73
CA GLY A 451 18.86 -31.20 -2.56
C GLY A 451 19.45 -31.36 -1.16
N GLN A 452 18.61 -31.41 -0.12
CA GLN A 452 19.05 -31.65 1.26
C GLN A 452 19.18 -33.16 1.62
N GLY A 453 18.58 -34.06 0.83
CA GLY A 453 18.68 -35.52 1.02
C GLY A 453 19.89 -36.21 0.36
N GLY A 454 20.73 -35.46 -0.35
CA GLY A 454 21.78 -35.98 -1.24
C GLY A 454 23.20 -35.93 -0.71
N THR A 455 23.46 -36.25 0.57
CA THR A 455 24.82 -36.62 1.00
C THR A 455 24.85 -38.09 1.42
N PRO A 456 25.40 -39.00 0.60
CA PRO A 456 25.58 -40.38 1.02
C PRO A 456 26.68 -40.43 2.08
N ALA A 457 26.34 -40.93 3.26
CA ALA A 457 27.31 -41.39 4.24
C ALA A 457 28.14 -42.53 3.60
N GLN A 458 29.42 -42.25 3.30
CA GLN A 458 30.39 -43.30 3.03
C GLN A 458 30.94 -43.80 4.36
N ASP A 459 30.44 -44.97 4.75
CA ASP A 459 31.11 -45.86 5.70
C ASP A 459 32.42 -46.37 5.08
N GLY A 460 33.51 -46.24 5.84
CA GLY A 460 34.85 -46.68 5.49
C GLY A 460 35.72 -46.79 6.73
N SER A 461 35.50 -47.85 7.50
CA SER A 461 36.21 -48.20 8.73
C SER A 461 37.67 -48.62 8.45
N SER A 462 38.65 -48.06 9.17
CA SER A 462 39.67 -48.83 9.93
C SER A 462 40.60 -47.93 10.78
N GLU A 463 40.43 -48.08 12.09
CA GLU A 463 41.38 -48.02 13.22
C GLU A 463 42.81 -47.50 13.03
N GLN A 464 43.22 -46.55 13.89
CA GLN A 464 44.23 -46.81 14.95
C GLN A 464 44.38 -45.67 15.98
N SER A 465 43.87 -45.94 17.19
CA SER A 465 44.51 -45.89 18.51
C SER A 465 45.17 -44.63 19.10
N ALA A 466 44.82 -44.45 20.38
CA ALA A 466 45.56 -43.87 21.53
C ALA A 466 45.39 -42.36 21.78
N ALA A 467 44.48 -41.97 22.68
CA ALA A 467 44.68 -41.91 24.15
C ALA A 467 45.57 -40.74 24.59
N SER A 468 44.95 -39.72 25.19
CA SER A 468 45.25 -39.20 26.55
C SER A 468 44.64 -37.80 26.75
N ALA A 469 43.54 -37.73 27.48
CA ALA A 469 43.34 -36.66 28.47
C ALA A 469 44.14 -37.10 29.74
N PRO A 470 44.50 -36.22 30.71
CA PRO A 470 43.60 -35.18 31.23
C PRO A 470 44.24 -33.88 31.76
N GLY A 471 43.38 -32.91 32.02
CA GLY A 471 43.37 -32.27 33.35
C GLY A 471 43.91 -30.85 33.44
N GLY A 472 43.10 -30.00 34.06
CA GLY A 472 43.62 -29.10 35.10
C GLY A 472 43.32 -27.62 34.90
N ALA A 473 42.20 -27.20 35.49
CA ALA A 473 41.95 -25.83 35.93
C ALA A 473 43.12 -25.22 36.72
N GLY A 474 43.25 -23.90 36.70
CA GLY A 474 44.11 -23.20 37.66
C GLY A 474 44.34 -21.73 37.34
N GLN A 475 43.45 -20.92 37.90
CA GLN A 475 43.53 -19.49 38.22
C GLN A 475 44.90 -18.94 38.68
N ASP A 476 44.99 -17.60 38.55
CA ASP A 476 45.74 -16.65 39.39
C ASP A 476 47.27 -16.58 39.20
N ASP A 477 47.98 -15.45 39.24
CA ASP A 477 47.69 -14.01 39.36
C ASP A 477 49.09 -13.31 39.31
N VAL A 478 49.12 -11.98 39.23
CA VAL A 478 50.20 -11.07 39.72
C VAL A 478 51.48 -10.79 38.88
N VAL A 479 51.50 -9.56 38.33
CA VAL A 479 52.47 -8.43 38.46
C VAL A 479 53.99 -8.60 38.18
N GLY A 480 54.51 -7.66 37.38
CA GLY A 480 55.90 -7.14 37.46
C GLY A 480 56.36 -6.44 36.17
N GLN A 481 56.11 -5.14 35.97
CA GLN A 481 57.05 -4.00 36.15
C GLN A 481 58.35 -3.99 35.32
N GLY A 482 58.59 -2.84 34.65
CA GLY A 482 59.87 -2.41 34.06
C GLY A 482 59.68 -1.69 32.70
N SER A 483 59.32 -0.41 32.62
CA SER A 483 60.07 0.84 32.89
C SER A 483 60.97 1.35 31.74
N ALA A 484 60.56 2.51 31.22
CA ALA A 484 61.33 3.71 30.79
C ALA A 484 62.22 3.73 29.53
N ALA A 485 61.86 4.64 28.60
CA ALA A 485 62.64 5.81 28.12
C ALA A 485 61.85 6.45 26.94
N ASP A 486 61.13 7.57 27.09
CA ASP A 486 61.60 8.96 27.21
C ASP A 486 62.31 9.48 25.95
N ARG A 487 61.62 10.35 25.19
CA ARG A 487 62.11 11.69 24.82
C ARG A 487 61.06 12.52 24.06
N ASP A 488 60.69 13.60 24.72
CA ASP A 488 60.21 14.89 24.19
C ASP A 488 61.04 15.38 23.00
N ASP A 489 60.38 16.02 22.02
CA ASP A 489 60.47 17.48 21.88
C ASP A 489 59.43 18.03 20.86
N ARG A 490 58.65 18.99 21.34
CA ARG A 490 57.83 20.00 20.63
C ARG A 490 58.59 21.35 20.77
N PRO A 491 58.15 22.53 20.28
CA PRO A 491 57.09 22.91 19.33
C PRO A 491 57.50 24.09 18.39
N GLU A 492 56.49 24.75 17.78
CA GLU A 492 56.41 26.17 17.34
C GLU A 492 57.12 26.56 16.01
N ASP A 493 56.62 27.42 15.10
CA ASP A 493 55.50 28.37 15.09
C ASP A 493 55.21 28.89 13.65
N ALA A 494 54.01 29.49 13.50
CA ALA A 494 53.58 30.68 12.73
C ALA A 494 53.64 30.86 11.18
N GLY A 495 52.49 31.34 10.66
CA GLY A 495 52.34 32.41 9.64
C GLY A 495 51.89 31.92 8.24
N HIS A 496 50.80 32.38 7.64
CA HIS A 496 50.10 33.68 7.69
C HIS A 496 48.58 33.52 7.51
#